data_AF-A0A7W0P4D0-F1
#
_entry.id   AF-A0A7W0P4D0-F1
#
_cell.length_a   1.000
_cell.length_b   1.000
_cell.length_c   1.000
_cell.angle_alpha   90.00
_cell.angle_beta   90.00
_cell.angle_gamma   90.00
#
_symmetry.space_group_name_H-M   'P 1'
#
loop_
_entity.id
_entity.type
_entity.pdbx_description
1 polymer ?
#
loop_
_entity_poly.entity_id
_entity_poly.type
_entity_poly.pdbx_seq_one_letter_code
_entity_poly.pdbx_strand_id
1 'polypeptide(L)'
;VPMQTFPQITSSTASWITAGYTLVDYSANPGTTKCLKARDWIKNTWASSGITNALIRIDQTCTYTPPNNETYSIIGHLGILSDGGFNLSQRSTWNGTSGSIKNLHFISVYSDTCSGTTKDITVGNNTNFNSFTQVSFYTPCRATMSNQNTFAGQVLAKDVTLGNNFKMSYKPVLVPGITGVTGFKQDISYIHE
;
A
#
# COMPACT_ATOMS: atom_id res chain seq x y z
N VAL A 1 7.73 -8.78 28.63
CA VAL A 1 8.03 -9.44 27.32
C VAL A 1 8.71 -8.40 26.44
N PRO A 2 9.85 -8.67 25.79
CA PRO A 2 10.43 -7.73 24.84
C PRO A 2 9.42 -7.49 23.72
N MET A 3 8.95 -6.25 23.57
CA MET A 3 8.06 -5.86 22.48
C MET A 3 8.93 -5.54 21.27
N GLN A 4 8.65 -6.18 20.13
CA GLN A 4 9.33 -5.83 18.89
C GLN A 4 9.06 -4.35 18.59
N THR A 5 10.10 -3.58 18.33
CA THR A 5 9.94 -2.23 17.80
C THR A 5 9.17 -2.34 16.49
N PHE A 6 8.04 -1.64 16.41
CA PHE A 6 7.27 -1.58 15.18
C PHE A 6 8.18 -1.10 14.03
N PRO A 7 8.27 -1.84 12.91
CA PRO A 7 9.16 -1.46 11.81
C PRO A 7 8.87 -0.05 11.35
N GLN A 8 9.90 0.77 11.16
CA GLN A 8 9.73 2.15 10.73
C GLN A 8 10.01 2.27 9.24
N ILE A 9 8.98 2.63 8.47
CA ILE A 9 9.12 3.00 7.05
C ILE A 9 8.98 4.52 6.94
N THR A 10 10.10 5.19 6.68
CA THR A 10 10.18 6.65 6.59
C THR A 10 9.79 7.17 5.21
N SER A 11 9.73 8.48 5.04
CA SER A 11 9.48 9.14 3.74
C SER A 11 10.69 9.08 2.78
N SER A 12 11.81 8.48 3.20
CA SER A 12 13.02 8.39 2.40
C SER A 12 12.82 7.55 1.14
N THR A 13 13.12 8.13 -0.01
CA THR A 13 13.02 7.47 -1.32
C THR A 13 14.31 6.78 -1.74
N ALA A 14 15.44 7.05 -1.07
CA ALA A 14 16.76 6.56 -1.49
C ALA A 14 16.85 5.02 -1.55
N SER A 15 16.27 4.33 -0.56
CA SER A 15 16.24 2.86 -0.54
C SER A 15 15.38 2.28 -1.66
N TRP A 16 14.28 2.95 -2.00
CA TRP A 16 13.39 2.56 -3.11
C TRP A 16 14.08 2.73 -4.46
N ILE A 17 14.79 3.85 -4.64
CA ILE A 17 15.56 4.12 -5.86
C ILE A 17 16.67 3.07 -6.02
N THR A 18 17.38 2.74 -4.94
CA THR A 18 18.39 1.67 -4.94
C THR A 18 17.79 0.29 -5.27
N ALA A 19 16.55 0.04 -4.84
CA ALA A 19 15.79 -1.16 -5.17
C ALA A 19 15.23 -1.16 -6.62
N GLY A 20 15.58 -0.16 -7.44
CA GLY A 20 15.22 -0.12 -8.86
C GLY A 20 13.87 0.54 -9.16
N TYR A 21 13.31 1.33 -8.25
CA TYR A 21 12.13 2.16 -8.51
C TYR A 21 12.52 3.54 -9.02
N THR A 22 11.73 4.09 -9.94
CA THR A 22 11.87 5.46 -10.42
C THR A 22 10.91 6.36 -9.67
N LEU A 23 11.42 7.43 -9.04
CA LEU A 23 10.58 8.46 -8.45
C LEU A 23 9.83 9.21 -9.56
N VAL A 24 8.51 9.22 -9.46
CA VAL A 24 7.60 9.80 -10.45
C VAL A 24 7.34 11.26 -10.13
N ASP A 25 7.47 12.13 -11.13
CA ASP A 25 6.84 13.44 -11.13
C ASP A 25 5.43 13.34 -11.73
N TYR A 26 4.43 13.61 -10.91
CA TYR A 26 3.01 13.60 -11.27
C TYR A 26 2.38 15.00 -11.08
N SER A 27 3.19 16.03 -10.92
CA SER A 27 2.74 17.39 -10.60
C SER A 27 1.84 18.01 -11.68
N ALA A 28 2.05 17.62 -12.94
CA ALA A 28 1.28 18.07 -14.10
C ALA A 28 -0.08 17.38 -14.26
N ASN A 29 -0.35 16.29 -13.53
CA ASN A 29 -1.63 15.58 -13.62
C ASN A 29 -2.78 16.40 -13.00
N PRO A 30 -4.02 16.20 -13.50
CA PRO A 30 -5.18 16.89 -12.97
C PRO A 30 -5.48 16.46 -11.52
N GLY A 31 -6.09 17.37 -10.75
CA GLY A 31 -6.48 17.13 -9.37
C GLY A 31 -6.05 18.25 -8.43
N THR A 32 -6.87 18.50 -7.40
CA THR A 32 -6.64 19.56 -6.41
C THR A 32 -5.70 19.14 -5.28
N THR A 33 -5.48 17.84 -5.09
CA THR A 33 -4.55 17.28 -4.08
C THR A 33 -3.55 16.35 -4.73
N LYS A 34 -2.39 16.16 -4.10
CA LYS A 34 -1.37 15.21 -4.54
C LYS A 34 -1.91 13.77 -4.62
N CYS A 35 -2.86 13.40 -3.74
CA CYS A 35 -3.54 12.10 -3.82
C CYS A 35 -4.33 11.93 -5.13
N LEU A 36 -5.09 12.95 -5.55
CA LEU A 36 -5.84 12.92 -6.81
C LEU A 36 -4.90 12.91 -8.01
N LYS A 37 -3.85 13.72 -7.99
CA LYS A 37 -2.85 13.74 -9.07
C LYS A 37 -2.12 12.41 -9.22
N ALA A 38 -1.70 11.80 -8.10
CA ALA A 38 -1.06 10.49 -8.08
C ALA A 38 -2.00 9.41 -8.62
N ARG A 39 -3.26 9.40 -8.18
CA ARG A 39 -4.29 8.48 -8.66
C ARG A 39 -4.48 8.59 -10.17
N ASP A 40 -4.59 9.81 -10.69
CA ASP A 40 -4.76 10.06 -12.12
C ASP A 40 -3.51 9.66 -12.91
N TRP A 41 -2.31 9.88 -12.36
CA TRP A 41 -1.07 9.43 -12.99
C TRP A 41 -1.00 7.90 -13.11
N ILE A 42 -1.28 7.16 -12.02
CA ILE A 42 -1.27 5.69 -12.02
C ILE A 42 -2.25 5.17 -13.07
N LYS A 43 -3.44 5.78 -13.15
CA LYS A 43 -4.52 5.34 -14.02
C LYS A 43 -4.28 5.67 -15.50
N ASN A 44 -3.88 6.90 -15.79
CA ASN A 44 -3.96 7.46 -17.15
C ASN A 44 -2.59 7.71 -17.79
N THR A 45 -1.52 7.85 -17.00
CA THR A 45 -0.20 8.28 -17.49
C THR A 45 0.84 7.18 -17.41
N TRP A 46 0.77 6.29 -16.42
CA TRP A 46 1.83 5.31 -16.18
C TRP A 46 2.11 4.42 -17.39
N ALA A 47 1.08 3.96 -18.09
CA ALA A 47 1.24 3.07 -19.25
C ALA A 47 2.09 3.66 -20.38
N SER A 48 2.08 4.99 -20.55
CA SER A 48 2.81 5.71 -21.61
C SER A 48 4.06 6.44 -21.12
N SER A 49 4.36 6.41 -19.81
CA SER A 49 5.47 7.17 -19.24
C SER A 49 6.86 6.58 -19.49
N GLY A 50 6.92 5.33 -19.97
CA GLY A 50 8.17 4.56 -20.09
C GLY A 50 8.74 4.08 -18.75
N ILE A 51 8.07 4.37 -17.62
CA ILE A 51 8.51 3.94 -16.29
C ILE A 51 7.99 2.53 -16.00
N THR A 52 8.90 1.57 -15.82
CA THR A 52 8.53 0.21 -15.43
C THR A 52 8.16 0.14 -13.94
N ASN A 53 9.08 0.51 -13.04
CA ASN A 53 8.85 0.47 -11.59
C ASN A 53 8.62 1.88 -11.07
N ALA A 54 7.41 2.18 -10.62
CA ALA A 54 7.00 3.51 -10.21
C ALA A 54 7.06 3.67 -8.70
N LEU A 55 7.71 4.73 -8.23
CA LEU A 55 7.63 5.22 -6.86
C LEU A 55 6.91 6.56 -6.84
N ILE A 56 5.83 6.65 -6.08
CA ILE A 56 5.06 7.86 -5.88
C ILE A 56 5.25 8.31 -4.43
N ARG A 57 5.65 9.57 -4.27
CA ARG A 57 5.72 10.23 -2.96
C ARG A 57 4.61 11.26 -2.84
N ILE A 58 3.69 11.07 -1.91
CA ILE A 58 2.60 11.98 -1.55
C ILE A 58 2.95 12.64 -0.20
N ASP A 59 3.69 13.73 -0.26
CA ASP A 59 4.14 14.59 0.85
C ASP A 59 3.08 15.64 1.29
N GLN A 60 1.82 15.38 0.96
CA GLN A 60 0.67 16.15 1.41
C GLN A 60 -0.24 15.22 2.23
N THR A 61 -0.71 15.68 3.38
CA THR A 61 -1.71 14.94 4.17
C THR A 61 -3.04 14.90 3.42
N CYS A 62 -3.30 13.80 2.72
CA CYS A 62 -4.58 13.49 2.07
C CYS A 62 -4.80 11.97 2.06
N THR A 63 -6.05 11.54 1.99
CA THR A 63 -6.38 10.10 1.89
C THR A 63 -6.43 9.69 0.43
N TYR A 64 -5.51 8.81 0.01
CA TYR A 64 -5.54 8.24 -1.32
C TYR A 64 -6.79 7.35 -1.46
N THR A 65 -7.66 7.70 -2.40
CA THR A 65 -8.92 7.01 -2.65
C THR A 65 -9.08 6.79 -4.15
N PRO A 66 -9.04 5.54 -4.65
CA PRO A 66 -9.37 5.25 -6.05
C PRO A 66 -10.84 5.59 -6.33
N PRO A 67 -11.20 5.89 -7.59
CA PRO A 67 -12.59 6.11 -7.97
C PRO A 67 -13.43 4.84 -7.76
N ASN A 68 -14.75 5.01 -7.65
CA ASN A 68 -15.66 3.90 -7.48
C ASN A 68 -15.70 3.00 -8.73
N ASN A 69 -15.57 1.69 -8.52
CA ASN A 69 -15.65 0.65 -9.53
C ASN A 69 -14.58 0.77 -10.63
N GLU A 70 -13.38 1.21 -10.24
CA GLU A 70 -12.28 1.49 -11.16
C GLU A 70 -11.32 0.30 -11.32
N THR A 71 -10.72 0.13 -12.51
CA THR A 71 -9.70 -0.91 -12.76
C THR A 71 -8.34 -0.31 -13.09
N TYR A 72 -7.31 -0.65 -12.33
CA TYR A 72 -5.92 -0.26 -12.56
C TYR A 72 -5.15 -1.39 -13.25
N SER A 73 -4.48 -1.07 -14.36
CA SER A 73 -3.53 -1.96 -15.02
C SER A 73 -2.13 -1.68 -14.49
N ILE A 74 -1.56 -2.66 -13.80
CA ILE A 74 -0.27 -2.54 -13.12
C ILE A 74 0.81 -3.16 -14.02
N ILE A 75 1.55 -2.29 -14.69
CA ILE A 75 2.54 -2.68 -15.71
C ILE A 75 3.90 -3.07 -15.13
N GLY A 76 4.20 -2.68 -13.88
CA GLY A 76 5.43 -2.99 -13.16
C GLY A 76 5.25 -2.85 -11.64
N HIS A 77 6.34 -2.80 -10.88
CA HIS A 77 6.23 -2.62 -9.41
C HIS A 77 5.76 -1.19 -9.07
N LEU A 78 4.89 -1.05 -8.06
CA LEU A 78 4.37 0.24 -7.61
C LEU A 78 4.62 0.42 -6.12
N GLY A 79 5.29 1.50 -5.74
CA GLY A 79 5.37 1.99 -4.37
C GLY A 79 4.65 3.32 -4.22
N ILE A 80 3.76 3.44 -3.23
CA ILE A 80 3.12 4.70 -2.87
C ILE A 80 3.47 5.03 -1.41
N LEU A 81 4.29 6.06 -1.20
CA LEU A 81 4.66 6.60 0.10
C LEU A 81 3.83 7.84 0.40
N SER A 82 2.86 7.74 1.32
CA SER A 82 1.94 8.84 1.65
C SER A 82 2.13 9.35 3.07
N ASP A 83 2.07 10.67 3.26
CA ASP A 83 1.95 11.25 4.60
C ASP A 83 0.54 11.08 5.19
N GLY A 84 -0.44 10.77 4.34
CA GLY A 84 -1.79 10.39 4.75
C GLY A 84 -2.09 8.88 4.63
N GLY A 85 -3.38 8.56 4.71
CA GLY A 85 -3.93 7.21 4.70
C GLY A 85 -4.34 6.74 3.31
N PHE A 86 -4.90 5.53 3.27
CA PHE A 86 -5.45 4.91 2.07
C PHE A 86 -6.87 4.44 2.33
N ASN A 87 -7.79 4.75 1.42
CA ASN A 87 -9.14 4.21 1.45
C ASN A 87 -9.44 3.49 0.14
N LEU A 88 -9.14 2.20 0.10
CA LEU A 88 -9.43 1.29 -0.99
C LEU A 88 -10.78 0.58 -0.77
N SER A 89 -11.84 1.34 -0.46
CA SER A 89 -13.20 0.81 -0.18
C SER A 89 -14.21 1.13 -1.28
N GLN A 90 -13.73 1.37 -2.49
CA GLN A 90 -14.52 1.89 -3.61
C GLN A 90 -14.57 0.87 -4.76
N ARG A 91 -14.62 -0.43 -4.48
CA ARG A 91 -14.69 -1.50 -5.51
C ARG A 91 -13.56 -1.42 -6.56
N SER A 92 -12.38 -0.99 -6.13
CA SER A 92 -11.22 -0.85 -7.03
C SER A 92 -10.58 -2.20 -7.35
N THR A 93 -10.22 -2.45 -8.60
CA THR A 93 -9.54 -3.67 -9.04
C THR A 93 -8.13 -3.34 -9.50
N TRP A 94 -7.12 -4.04 -8.99
CA TRP A 94 -5.71 -3.82 -9.28
C TRP A 94 -5.15 -5.06 -9.97
N ASN A 95 -4.97 -4.96 -11.30
CA ASN A 95 -4.60 -6.08 -12.13
C ASN A 95 -3.15 -5.95 -12.59
N GLY A 96 -2.28 -6.82 -12.09
CA GLY A 96 -0.96 -7.03 -12.66
C GLY A 96 -1.09 -7.51 -14.10
N THR A 97 -0.32 -6.91 -15.00
CA THR A 97 -0.14 -7.46 -16.34
C THR A 97 0.58 -8.80 -16.27
N SER A 98 0.28 -9.70 -17.22
CA SER A 98 0.82 -11.07 -17.25
C SER A 98 2.35 -11.11 -17.35
N GLY A 99 2.93 -12.29 -17.08
CA GLY A 99 4.38 -12.56 -17.19
C GLY A 99 5.10 -12.61 -15.85
N SER A 100 5.06 -11.53 -15.06
CA SER A 100 5.70 -11.45 -13.74
C SER A 100 4.75 -10.93 -12.67
N ILE A 101 4.93 -11.38 -11.42
CA ILE A 101 4.19 -10.83 -10.29
C ILE A 101 4.66 -9.41 -10.00
N LYS A 102 3.72 -8.48 -9.88
CA LYS A 102 3.97 -7.08 -9.55
C LYS A 102 3.78 -6.85 -8.05
N ASN A 103 4.71 -6.11 -7.46
CA ASN A 103 4.64 -5.75 -6.04
C ASN A 103 3.95 -4.40 -5.93
N LEU A 104 2.88 -4.34 -5.14
CA LEU A 104 2.12 -3.13 -4.84
C LEU A 104 2.33 -2.78 -3.37
N HIS A 105 2.87 -1.59 -3.11
CA HIS A 105 3.12 -1.13 -1.75
C HIS A 105 2.30 0.12 -1.45
N PHE A 106 1.40 0.01 -0.48
CA PHE A 106 0.62 1.12 0.05
C PHE A 106 1.16 1.46 1.44
N ILE A 107 1.98 2.51 1.52
CA ILE A 107 2.74 2.85 2.71
C ILE A 107 2.27 4.21 3.23
N SER A 108 1.55 4.19 4.35
CA SER A 108 1.37 5.40 5.16
C SER A 108 2.63 5.58 5.98
N VAL A 109 3.43 6.58 5.65
CA VAL A 109 4.76 6.81 6.23
C VAL A 109 4.68 6.88 7.75
N TYR A 110 5.66 6.26 8.41
CA TYR A 110 5.79 6.20 9.85
C TYR A 110 5.70 7.60 10.49
N SER A 111 5.00 7.66 11.62
CA SER A 111 4.98 8.78 12.53
C SER A 111 4.71 8.21 13.92
N ASP A 112 5.38 8.75 14.94
CA ASP A 112 5.13 8.37 16.33
C ASP A 112 3.70 8.73 16.78
N THR A 113 3.06 9.68 16.09
CA THR A 113 1.70 10.13 16.39
C THR A 113 0.69 9.53 15.42
N CYS A 114 -0.19 8.68 15.94
CA CYS A 114 -1.45 8.31 15.28
C CYS A 114 -2.58 9.16 15.83
N SER A 115 -2.59 10.44 15.46
CA SER A 115 -3.71 11.33 15.79
C SER A 115 -4.81 11.18 14.74
N GLY A 116 -5.88 10.46 15.11
CA GLY A 116 -7.07 10.27 14.26
C GLY A 116 -6.86 9.29 13.10
N THR A 117 -7.74 9.36 12.09
CA THR A 117 -7.79 8.43 10.94
C THR A 117 -6.88 8.82 9.78
N THR A 118 -6.02 9.82 9.97
CA THR A 118 -5.27 10.49 8.89
C THR A 118 -4.28 9.58 8.19
N LYS A 119 -3.80 8.52 8.85
CA LYS A 119 -2.87 7.51 8.31
C LYS A 119 -3.49 6.10 8.28
N ASP A 120 -4.79 5.98 8.55
CA ASP A 120 -5.46 4.68 8.51
C ASP A 120 -5.45 4.12 7.08
N ILE A 121 -5.39 2.79 6.99
CA ILE A 121 -5.61 2.07 5.75
C ILE A 121 -6.94 1.35 5.87
N THR A 122 -7.84 1.56 4.92
CA THR A 122 -9.06 0.77 4.78
C THR A 122 -9.04 0.08 3.42
N VAL A 123 -9.22 -1.23 3.40
CA VAL A 123 -9.42 -2.02 2.19
C VAL A 123 -10.75 -2.72 2.31
N GLY A 124 -11.61 -2.49 1.34
CA GLY A 124 -13.05 -2.66 1.53
C GLY A 124 -13.80 -2.91 0.25
N ASN A 125 -15.03 -3.43 0.40
CA ASN A 125 -16.09 -3.30 -0.61
C ASN A 125 -15.63 -3.80 -1.99
N ASN A 126 -15.29 -5.09 -2.07
CA ASN A 126 -14.91 -5.73 -3.33
C ASN A 126 -13.67 -5.11 -3.99
N THR A 127 -12.67 -4.71 -3.20
CA THR A 127 -11.36 -4.36 -3.75
C THR A 127 -10.53 -5.61 -4.00
N ASN A 128 -10.12 -5.77 -5.27
CA ASN A 128 -9.58 -7.02 -5.78
C ASN A 128 -8.16 -6.85 -6.31
N PHE A 129 -7.36 -7.88 -6.12
CA PHE A 129 -5.98 -7.98 -6.57
C PHE A 129 -5.81 -9.32 -7.28
N ASN A 130 -5.39 -9.31 -8.54
CA ASN A 130 -5.28 -10.55 -9.31
C ASN A 130 -4.02 -11.37 -8.93
N SER A 131 -3.91 -12.58 -9.48
CA SER A 131 -2.77 -13.50 -9.23
C SER A 131 -1.41 -12.96 -9.69
N PHE A 132 -1.38 -11.90 -10.51
CA PHE A 132 -0.15 -11.23 -10.93
C PHE A 132 0.22 -10.05 -10.02
N THR A 133 -0.38 -9.96 -8.82
CA THR A 133 -0.04 -8.95 -7.82
C THR A 133 0.29 -9.57 -6.47
N GLN A 134 1.23 -8.96 -5.76
CA GLN A 134 1.50 -9.15 -4.34
C GLN A 134 1.45 -7.80 -3.65
N VAL A 135 0.70 -7.70 -2.56
CA VAL A 135 0.35 -6.41 -1.95
C VAL A 135 0.92 -6.32 -0.54
N SER A 136 1.61 -5.21 -0.24
CA SER A 136 1.97 -4.87 1.13
C SER A 136 1.24 -3.61 1.57
N PHE A 137 0.49 -3.71 2.66
CA PHE A 137 -0.07 -2.56 3.36
C PHE A 137 0.77 -2.25 4.58
N TYR A 138 1.15 -0.99 4.75
CA TYR A 138 1.85 -0.53 5.94
C TYR A 138 1.23 0.76 6.46
N THR A 139 0.94 0.81 7.75
CA THR A 139 0.58 2.04 8.46
C THR A 139 1.06 2.00 9.91
N PRO A 140 1.57 3.10 10.49
CA PRO A 140 1.82 3.17 11.92
C PRO A 140 0.52 3.15 12.76
N CYS A 141 -0.64 3.27 12.12
CA CYS A 141 -1.95 3.37 12.77
C CYS A 141 -2.79 2.12 12.52
N ARG A 142 -4.09 2.28 12.20
CA ARG A 142 -5.00 1.16 12.02
C ARG A 142 -5.14 0.75 10.55
N ALA A 143 -5.08 -0.55 10.30
CA ALA A 143 -5.47 -1.15 9.03
C ALA A 143 -6.80 -1.91 9.19
N THR A 144 -7.81 -1.56 8.41
CA THR A 144 -9.12 -2.24 8.38
C THR A 144 -9.26 -2.98 7.06
N MET A 145 -9.47 -4.30 7.13
CA MET A 145 -9.68 -5.17 5.97
C MET A 145 -11.08 -5.80 6.08
N SER A 146 -12.03 -5.43 5.22
CA SER A 146 -13.43 -5.89 5.37
C SER A 146 -14.16 -6.01 4.04
N ASN A 147 -15.27 -6.76 4.00
CA ASN A 147 -16.20 -6.81 2.86
C ASN A 147 -15.55 -7.27 1.53
N GLN A 148 -15.28 -8.58 1.43
CA GLN A 148 -14.88 -9.26 0.19
C GLN A 148 -13.61 -8.71 -0.45
N ASN A 149 -12.46 -8.88 0.23
CA ASN A 149 -11.15 -8.65 -0.38
C ASN A 149 -10.33 -9.93 -0.32
N THR A 150 -9.81 -10.35 -1.47
CA THR A 150 -8.83 -11.43 -1.58
C THR A 150 -7.53 -10.89 -2.15
N PHE A 151 -6.41 -11.11 -1.47
CA PHE A 151 -5.07 -10.80 -2.00
C PHE A 151 -3.98 -11.72 -1.46
N ALA A 152 -2.84 -11.72 -2.14
CA ALA A 152 -1.60 -12.32 -1.65
C ALA A 152 -0.65 -11.21 -1.18
N GLY A 153 0.00 -11.40 -0.03
CA GLY A 153 0.96 -10.43 0.50
C GLY A 153 0.92 -10.29 2.02
N GLN A 154 1.04 -9.07 2.52
CA GLN A 154 1.19 -8.80 3.95
C GLN A 154 0.55 -7.47 4.39
N VAL A 155 0.20 -7.41 5.68
CA VAL A 155 -0.29 -6.20 6.35
C VAL A 155 0.57 -5.96 7.58
N LEU A 156 1.13 -4.76 7.71
CA LEU A 156 1.83 -4.31 8.91
C LEU A 156 1.12 -3.06 9.43
N ALA A 157 0.52 -3.17 10.61
CA ALA A 157 -0.15 -2.06 11.28
C ALA A 157 -0.01 -2.21 12.79
N LYS A 158 -0.15 -1.09 13.52
CA LYS A 158 -0.23 -1.14 14.98
C LYS A 158 -1.50 -1.87 15.42
N ASP A 159 -2.59 -1.59 14.73
CA ASP A 159 -3.88 -2.24 14.93
C ASP A 159 -4.40 -2.79 13.59
N VAL A 160 -4.79 -4.07 13.57
CA VAL A 160 -5.43 -4.69 12.40
C VAL A 160 -6.86 -5.08 12.77
N THR A 161 -7.83 -4.54 12.05
CA THR A 161 -9.25 -4.90 12.19
C THR A 161 -9.68 -5.69 10.96
N LEU A 162 -10.13 -6.92 11.18
CA LEU A 162 -10.65 -7.78 10.12
C LEU A 162 -12.18 -7.82 10.22
N GLY A 163 -12.85 -7.51 9.12
CA GLY A 163 -14.30 -7.58 8.97
C GLY A 163 -14.72 -8.75 8.06
N ASN A 164 -16.03 -8.87 7.83
CA ASN A 164 -16.64 -10.02 7.15
C ASN A 164 -16.01 -10.31 5.76
N ASN A 165 -15.83 -11.60 5.47
CA ASN A 165 -15.41 -12.16 4.18
C ASN A 165 -14.05 -11.62 3.67
N PHE A 166 -13.04 -11.67 4.53
CA PHE A 166 -11.65 -11.37 4.21
C PHE A 166 -10.85 -12.66 3.96
N LYS A 167 -10.04 -12.68 2.90
CA LYS A 167 -9.10 -13.78 2.62
C LYS A 167 -7.72 -13.22 2.23
N MET A 168 -6.69 -13.60 2.97
CA MET A 168 -5.32 -13.26 2.62
C MET A 168 -4.47 -14.51 2.52
N SER A 169 -3.72 -14.63 1.41
CA SER A 169 -2.64 -15.61 1.29
C SER A 169 -1.33 -14.93 1.69
N TYR A 170 -0.84 -15.23 2.89
CA TYR A 170 0.38 -14.58 3.38
C TYR A 170 1.56 -14.86 2.44
N LYS A 171 2.23 -13.78 2.03
CA LYS A 171 3.51 -13.81 1.32
C LYS A 171 4.38 -12.70 1.90
N PRO A 172 5.60 -12.99 2.36
CA PRO A 172 6.52 -11.95 2.77
C PRO A 172 6.88 -11.10 1.54
N VAL A 173 6.60 -9.80 1.62
CA VAL A 173 6.93 -8.81 0.61
C VAL A 173 8.05 -7.94 1.18
N LEU A 174 9.21 -7.95 0.54
CA LEU A 174 10.33 -7.08 0.92
C LEU A 174 9.95 -5.63 0.60
N VAL A 175 9.79 -4.79 1.63
CA VAL A 175 9.54 -3.35 1.45
C VAL A 175 10.87 -2.60 1.58
N PRO A 176 11.31 -1.86 0.55
CA PRO A 176 12.52 -1.07 0.62
C PRO A 176 12.46 -0.04 1.75
N GLY A 177 13.59 0.16 2.44
CA GLY A 177 13.72 1.20 3.47
C GLY A 177 13.12 0.84 4.84
N ILE A 178 12.71 -0.42 5.06
CA ILE A 178 12.44 -0.89 6.43
C ILE A 178 13.74 -0.86 7.23
N THR A 179 13.75 -0.13 8.34
CA THR A 179 14.81 -0.16 9.36
C THR A 179 14.31 -0.87 10.62
N GLY A 180 15.24 -1.42 11.42
CA GLY A 180 14.92 -1.94 12.75
C GLY A 180 14.32 -3.35 12.82
N VAL A 181 14.26 -4.11 11.71
CA VAL A 181 13.90 -5.54 11.77
C VAL A 181 15.09 -6.33 12.31
N THR A 182 15.11 -6.48 13.63
CA THR A 182 15.89 -7.53 14.28
C THR A 182 15.06 -8.81 14.17
N GLY A 183 15.58 -9.81 13.45
CA GLY A 183 14.83 -11.03 13.13
C GLY A 183 14.24 -11.68 14.37
N PHE A 184 13.01 -12.20 14.28
CA PHE A 184 12.41 -12.95 15.37
C PHE A 184 11.43 -14.00 14.84
N LYS A 185 11.19 -15.01 15.67
CA LYS A 185 10.28 -16.13 15.44
C LYS A 185 9.03 -15.87 16.28
N GLN A 186 7.88 -15.72 15.64
CA GLN A 186 6.61 -15.49 16.33
C GLN A 186 5.76 -16.76 16.22
N ASP A 187 5.35 -17.31 17.37
CA ASP A 187 4.27 -18.29 17.41
C ASP A 187 2.95 -17.52 17.40
N ILE A 188 2.20 -17.66 16.31
CA ILE A 188 0.88 -17.06 16.15
C ILE A 188 -0.12 -17.94 16.90
N SER A 189 -0.73 -17.42 17.97
CA SER A 189 -1.86 -18.06 18.63
C SER A 189 -3.15 -17.41 18.16
N TYR A 190 -4.05 -18.21 17.57
CA TYR A 190 -5.40 -17.77 17.25
C TYR A 190 -6.27 -17.94 18.49
N ILE A 191 -6.90 -16.87 18.96
CA ILE A 191 -7.99 -16.95 19.93
C ILE A 191 -9.27 -16.95 19.11
N HIS A 192 -10.01 -18.07 19.14
CA HIS A 192 -11.36 -18.15 18.60
C HIS A 192 -12.30 -17.75 19.76
N GLU A 193 -13.04 -16.65 19.60
CA GLU A 193 -14.17 -16.33 20.48
C GLU A 193 -15.44 -17.03 19.99
#